data_AF-A0A7J7NC61-F1
#
_entry.id   AF-A0A7J7NC61-F1
#
_cell.length_a   1.000
_cell.length_b   1.000
_cell.length_c   1.000
_cell.angle_alpha   90.00
_cell.angle_beta   90.00
_cell.angle_gamma   90.00
#
_symmetry.space_group_name_H-M   'P 1'
#
loop_
_entity.id
_entity.type
_entity.pdbx_description
1 polymer ?
#
loop_
_entity_poly.entity_id
_entity_poly.type
_entity_poly.pdbx_seq_one_letter_code
_entity_poly.pdbx_strand_id
1 'polypeptide(L)'
;MPRLKHLHVSGCREWTQSCLPPLLETLELKGDAGDLLKEIPASNNLKSLAITVAKSVSLPRVLTQLKSLEKLTISHCDKLERLPQELQHFTSIQELNIYGCSVLGPRCQKGREDWNIISHIPNIQVDEKKIQ
;
A
#
# COMPACT_ATOMS: atom_id res chain seq x y z
N MET A 1 -11.18 4.50 -26.57
CA MET A 1 -10.06 4.15 -25.68
C MET A 1 -10.63 3.56 -24.39
N PRO A 2 -10.42 2.27 -24.08
CA PRO A 2 -10.92 1.70 -22.83
C PRO A 2 -10.25 2.39 -21.64
N ARG A 3 -11.05 2.88 -20.69
CA ARG A 3 -10.57 3.52 -19.45
C ARG A 3 -10.08 2.42 -18.52
N LEU A 4 -8.79 2.11 -18.57
CA LEU A 4 -8.20 1.11 -17.69
C LEU A 4 -8.22 1.65 -16.25
N LYS A 5 -9.06 1.04 -15.40
CA LYS A 5 -9.24 1.40 -13.99
C LYS A 5 -8.47 0.50 -13.03
N HIS A 6 -8.14 -0.72 -13.47
CA HIS A 6 -7.46 -1.73 -12.68
C HIS A 6 -6.19 -2.14 -13.41
N LEU A 7 -5.06 -2.08 -12.72
CA LEU A 7 -3.75 -2.46 -13.27
C LEU A 7 -3.07 -3.40 -12.28
N HIS A 8 -2.65 -4.56 -12.77
CA HIS A 8 -1.82 -5.50 -12.03
C HIS A 8 -0.43 -5.50 -12.63
N VAL A 9 0.59 -5.28 -11.81
CA VAL A 9 2.00 -5.26 -12.19
C VAL A 9 2.72 -6.35 -11.41
N SER A 10 3.33 -7.32 -12.11
CA SER A 10 4.08 -8.41 -11.47
C SER A 10 5.46 -8.55 -12.08
N GLY A 11 6.51 -8.38 -11.27
CA GLY A 11 7.89 -8.68 -11.68
C GLY A 11 8.43 -7.88 -12.88
N CYS A 12 7.84 -6.72 -13.19
CA CYS A 12 8.29 -5.88 -14.31
C CYS A 12 9.63 -5.22 -13.99
N ARG A 13 10.67 -5.52 -14.78
CA ARG A 13 11.98 -4.83 -14.72
C ARG A 13 11.99 -3.48 -15.45
N GLU A 14 10.96 -3.19 -16.24
CA GLU A 14 10.89 -2.02 -17.14
C GLU A 14 9.65 -1.15 -16.86
N TRP A 15 9.08 -1.24 -15.66
CA TRP A 15 7.94 -0.40 -15.33
C TRP A 15 8.35 1.07 -15.26
N THR A 16 7.68 1.92 -16.02
CA THR A 16 7.94 3.36 -16.10
C THR A 16 6.64 4.14 -15.96
N GLN A 17 6.72 5.40 -15.51
CA GLN A 17 5.56 6.26 -15.28
C GLN A 17 4.63 6.38 -16.51
N SER A 18 5.18 6.20 -17.73
CA SER A 18 4.42 6.29 -18.99
C SER A 18 3.35 5.20 -19.17
N CYS A 19 3.41 4.11 -18.40
CA CYS A 19 2.43 3.03 -18.48
C CYS A 19 1.23 3.20 -17.54
N LEU A 20 1.19 4.25 -16.71
CA LEU A 20 0.08 4.44 -15.77
C LEU A 20 -1.10 5.19 -16.40
N PRO A 21 -2.30 4.59 -16.42
CA PRO A 21 -3.49 5.27 -16.90
C PRO A 21 -3.86 6.45 -15.99
N PRO A 22 -4.28 7.60 -16.54
CA PRO A 22 -4.67 8.78 -15.75
C PRO A 22 -5.95 8.57 -14.91
N LEU A 23 -6.71 7.50 -15.18
CA LEU A 23 -7.96 7.15 -14.51
C LEU A 23 -7.85 5.86 -13.69
N LEU A 24 -6.63 5.47 -13.28
CA LEU A 24 -6.43 4.27 -12.50
C LEU A 24 -7.02 4.41 -11.10
N GLU A 25 -7.93 3.50 -10.75
CA GLU A 25 -8.61 3.44 -9.45
C GLU A 25 -8.05 2.32 -8.57
N THR A 26 -7.52 1.24 -9.16
CA THR A 26 -6.91 0.11 -8.45
C THR A 26 -5.56 -0.26 -9.04
N LEU A 27 -4.56 -0.39 -8.19
CA LEU A 27 -3.22 -0.83 -8.55
C LEU A 27 -2.83 -2.02 -7.67
N GLU A 28 -2.35 -3.08 -8.30
CA GLU A 28 -1.77 -4.22 -7.60
C GLU A 28 -0.32 -4.40 -8.01
N LEU A 29 0.59 -4.45 -7.03
CA LEU A 29 2.01 -4.60 -7.23
C LEU A 29 2.46 -5.92 -6.62
N LYS A 30 3.06 -6.78 -7.43
CA LYS A 30 3.64 -8.06 -7.00
C LYS A 30 5.15 -8.08 -7.24
N GLY A 31 5.91 -8.30 -6.17
CA GLY A 31 7.38 -8.35 -6.20
C GLY A 31 8.01 -7.09 -5.60
N ASP A 32 9.12 -6.63 -6.16
CA ASP A 32 9.86 -5.49 -5.60
C ASP A 32 9.14 -4.15 -5.82
N ALA A 33 8.13 -3.92 -4.98
CA ALA A 33 7.34 -2.69 -5.00
C ALA A 33 8.19 -1.45 -4.67
N GLY A 34 9.39 -1.59 -4.10
CA GLY A 34 10.23 -0.46 -3.71
C GLY A 34 10.62 0.42 -4.91
N ASP A 35 11.04 -0.20 -6.00
CA ASP A 35 11.35 0.51 -7.25
C ASP A 35 10.08 0.88 -8.04
N LEU A 36 9.07 -0.01 -8.01
CA LEU A 36 7.79 0.20 -8.69
C LEU A 36 6.87 1.23 -8.04
N LEU A 37 7.18 1.71 -6.85
CA LEU A 37 6.38 2.76 -6.24
C LEU A 37 7.03 4.12 -6.51
N LYS A 38 8.37 4.22 -6.63
CA LYS A 38 9.09 5.49 -6.92
C LYS A 38 8.61 6.18 -8.18
N GLU A 39 8.21 5.38 -9.18
CA GLU A 39 7.79 5.84 -10.49
C GLU A 39 6.24 6.04 -10.57
N ILE A 40 5.48 5.91 -9.48
CA ILE A 40 4.03 6.21 -9.51
C ILE A 40 3.83 7.74 -9.48
N PRO A 41 3.30 8.37 -10.54
CA PRO A 41 2.82 9.74 -10.47
C PRO A 41 1.67 9.78 -9.45
N ALA A 42 1.58 10.89 -8.73
CA ALA A 42 0.49 11.19 -7.80
C ALA A 42 -0.87 11.13 -8.53
N SER A 43 -1.43 9.94 -8.69
CA SER A 43 -2.74 9.73 -9.29
C SER A 43 -3.78 10.14 -8.26
N ASN A 44 -4.44 11.26 -8.49
CA ASN A 44 -5.54 11.74 -7.67
C ASN A 44 -6.78 10.82 -7.71
N ASN A 45 -6.76 9.74 -8.50
CA ASN A 45 -7.91 8.84 -8.66
C ASN A 45 -7.68 7.46 -8.06
N LEU A 46 -6.48 7.14 -7.58
CA LEU A 46 -6.20 5.81 -7.04
C LEU A 46 -6.89 5.63 -5.69
N LYS A 47 -7.83 4.68 -5.63
CA LYS A 47 -8.64 4.36 -4.45
C LYS A 47 -8.14 3.12 -3.73
N SER A 48 -7.60 2.15 -4.46
CA SER A 48 -7.14 0.87 -3.89
C SER A 48 -5.72 0.54 -4.34
N LEU A 49 -4.87 0.18 -3.38
CA LEU A 49 -3.51 -0.26 -3.62
C LEU A 49 -3.27 -1.58 -2.89
N ALA A 50 -2.80 -2.59 -3.64
CA ALA A 50 -2.33 -3.85 -3.07
C ALA A 50 -0.84 -4.04 -3.35
N ILE A 51 -0.09 -4.46 -2.34
CA ILE A 51 1.35 -4.75 -2.41
C ILE A 51 1.56 -6.18 -1.92
N THR A 52 2.12 -7.03 -2.76
CA THR A 52 2.31 -8.46 -2.48
C THR A 52 3.75 -8.88 -2.72
N VAL A 53 4.36 -9.61 -1.78
CA VAL A 53 5.74 -10.15 -1.90
C VAL A 53 6.82 -9.06 -2.06
N ALA A 54 6.70 -7.97 -1.29
CA ALA A 54 7.72 -6.92 -1.28
C ALA A 54 9.02 -7.43 -0.66
N LYS A 55 10.14 -7.20 -1.36
CA LYS A 55 11.50 -7.51 -0.87
C LYS A 55 12.16 -6.31 -0.16
N SER A 56 11.50 -5.16 -0.16
CA SER A 56 11.98 -3.93 0.48
C SER A 56 11.69 -3.91 1.98
N VAL A 57 12.56 -3.22 2.72
CA VAL A 57 12.49 -3.04 4.17
C VAL A 57 11.49 -1.96 4.57
N SER A 58 11.18 -1.05 3.66
CA SER A 58 10.24 0.05 3.88
C SER A 58 9.42 0.34 2.63
N LEU A 59 8.21 0.83 2.83
CA LEU A 59 7.43 1.44 1.76
C LEU A 59 8.00 2.83 1.41
N PRO A 60 8.02 3.22 0.12
CA PRO A 60 8.55 4.51 -0.30
C PRO A 60 7.59 5.65 -0.01
N ARG A 61 8.17 6.83 0.19
CA ARG A 61 7.46 8.09 0.48
C ARG A 61 6.48 8.52 -0.58
N VAL A 62 6.65 8.12 -1.83
CA VAL A 62 5.68 8.41 -2.92
C VAL A 62 4.25 7.95 -2.61
N LEU A 63 4.07 6.92 -1.76
CA LEU A 63 2.74 6.53 -1.28
C LEU A 63 1.98 7.71 -0.68
N THR A 64 2.68 8.64 -0.02
CA THR A 64 2.10 9.80 0.66
C THR A 64 1.46 10.80 -0.29
N GLN A 65 1.69 10.64 -1.59
CA GLN A 65 1.08 11.46 -2.62
C GLN A 65 -0.29 10.90 -3.06
N LEU A 66 -0.63 9.67 -2.68
CA LEU A 66 -1.89 9.00 -3.00
C LEU A 66 -3.03 9.48 -2.08
N LYS A 67 -3.41 10.75 -2.21
CA LYS A 67 -4.37 11.41 -1.30
C LYS A 67 -5.79 10.84 -1.37
N SER A 68 -6.14 10.18 -2.47
CA SER A 68 -7.46 9.58 -2.69
C SER A 68 -7.52 8.10 -2.31
N LEU A 69 -6.45 7.56 -1.71
CA LEU A 69 -6.39 6.15 -1.36
C LEU A 69 -7.38 5.86 -0.22
N GLU A 70 -8.32 4.96 -0.49
CA GLU A 70 -9.36 4.50 0.42
C GLU A 70 -9.00 3.12 1.01
N LYS A 71 -8.24 2.30 0.28
CA LYS A 71 -7.87 0.94 0.68
C LYS A 71 -6.39 0.63 0.44
N LEU A 72 -5.71 0.12 1.47
CA LEU A 72 -4.34 -0.40 1.38
C LEU A 72 -4.31 -1.87 1.81
N THR A 73 -3.75 -2.74 0.97
CA THR A 73 -3.52 -4.15 1.30
C THR A 73 -2.03 -4.48 1.16
N ILE A 74 -1.46 -5.10 2.19
CA ILE A 74 -0.06 -5.54 2.22
C ILE A 74 -0.04 -7.04 2.53
N SER A 75 0.49 -7.84 1.61
CA SER A 75 0.44 -9.31 1.72
C SER A 75 1.80 -9.95 1.49
N HIS A 76 2.20 -10.88 2.36
CA HIS A 76 3.43 -11.68 2.20
C HIS A 76 4.71 -10.84 2.06
N CYS A 77 4.78 -9.71 2.77
CA CYS A 77 5.91 -8.77 2.76
C CYS A 77 6.79 -8.97 4.00
N ASP A 78 7.48 -10.10 4.11
CA ASP A 78 8.23 -10.48 5.31
C ASP A 78 9.43 -9.59 5.64
N LYS A 79 9.96 -8.88 4.64
CA LYS A 79 11.06 -7.94 4.85
C LYS A 79 10.61 -6.55 5.28
N LEU A 80 9.31 -6.23 5.14
CA LEU A 80 8.79 -4.90 5.43
C LEU A 80 8.75 -4.70 6.94
N GLU A 81 9.69 -3.90 7.44
CA GLU A 81 9.92 -3.74 8.87
C GLU A 81 8.98 -2.73 9.52
N ARG A 82 8.54 -1.71 8.79
CA ARG A 82 7.74 -0.62 9.35
C ARG A 82 6.89 0.08 8.31
N LEU A 83 5.81 0.68 8.78
CA LEU A 83 5.03 1.63 8.01
C LEU A 83 5.74 3.00 7.92
N PRO A 84 5.64 3.72 6.79
CA PRO A 84 6.06 5.11 6.71
C PRO A 84 5.18 5.98 7.61
N GLN A 85 5.81 6.82 8.44
CA GLN A 85 5.11 7.67 9.41
C GLN A 85 4.08 8.59 8.75
N GLU A 86 4.33 8.97 7.50
CA GLU A 86 3.46 9.83 6.72
C GLU A 86 2.09 9.20 6.39
N LEU A 87 1.91 7.87 6.58
CA LEU A 87 0.59 7.21 6.49
C LEU A 87 -0.43 7.77 7.49
N GLN A 88 0.04 8.36 8.59
CA GLN A 88 -0.82 9.06 9.55
C GLN A 88 -1.61 10.23 8.92
N HIS A 89 -1.16 10.75 7.77
CA HIS A 89 -1.79 11.86 7.07
C HIS A 89 -2.75 11.41 5.95
N PHE A 90 -2.97 10.11 5.77
CA PHE A 90 -3.89 9.60 4.76
C PHE A 90 -5.30 9.72 5.33
N THR A 91 -5.96 10.83 5.06
CA THR A 91 -7.30 11.11 5.58
C THR A 91 -8.41 10.36 4.86
N SER A 92 -8.17 9.97 3.61
CA SER A 92 -9.16 9.26 2.78
C SER A 92 -9.23 7.77 3.06
N ILE A 93 -8.20 7.21 3.71
CA ILE A 93 -8.09 5.76 3.91
C ILE A 93 -9.17 5.26 4.88
N GLN A 94 -9.87 4.21 4.47
CA GLN A 94 -10.97 3.58 5.19
C GLN A 94 -10.63 2.15 5.61
N GLU A 95 -9.73 1.49 4.88
CA GLU A 95 -9.41 0.08 5.08
C GLU A 95 -7.90 -0.19 4.95
N LEU A 96 -7.35 -0.84 5.98
CA LEU A 96 -5.99 -1.36 5.98
C LEU A 96 -6.00 -2.87 6.27
N ASN A 97 -5.44 -3.64 5.34
CA ASN A 97 -5.29 -5.07 5.47
C ASN A 97 -3.82 -5.48 5.42
N ILE A 98 -3.39 -6.28 6.39
CA ILE A 98 -2.04 -6.84 6.45
C ILE A 98 -2.15 -8.36 6.58
N TYR A 99 -1.56 -9.11 5.65
CA TYR A 99 -1.64 -10.58 5.64
C TYR A 99 -0.27 -11.22 5.47
N GLY A 100 0.04 -12.22 6.27
CA GLY A 100 1.26 -13.01 6.14
C GLY A 100 2.53 -12.15 6.15
N CYS A 101 2.55 -11.04 6.91
CA CYS A 101 3.70 -10.16 7.05
C CYS A 101 4.30 -10.35 8.44
N SER A 102 5.28 -11.24 8.55
CA SER A 102 5.83 -11.69 9.84
C SER A 102 6.42 -10.58 10.72
N VAL A 103 6.98 -9.52 10.11
CA VAL A 103 7.55 -8.38 10.85
C VAL A 103 6.55 -7.24 11.04
N LEU A 104 5.86 -6.84 9.98
CA LEU A 104 4.93 -5.70 10.01
C LEU A 104 3.67 -6.00 10.84
N GLY A 105 3.07 -7.18 10.68
CA GLY A 105 1.80 -7.55 11.32
C GLY A 105 1.81 -7.33 12.84
N PRO A 106 2.80 -7.85 13.58
CA PRO A 106 2.91 -7.65 15.03
C PRO A 106 3.09 -6.19 15.47
N ARG A 107 3.64 -5.30 14.63
CA ARG A 107 3.87 -3.88 14.94
C ARG A 107 2.62 -3.02 14.75
N CYS A 108 1.71 -3.46 13.90
CA CYS A 108 0.44 -2.80 13.62
C CYS A 108 -0.68 -3.18 14.60
N GLN A 109 -0.41 -4.07 15.58
CA GLN A 109 -1.39 -4.42 16.60
C GLN A 109 -1.66 -3.23 17.54
N LYS A 110 -2.84 -3.21 18.16
CA LYS A 110 -3.27 -2.13 19.05
C LYS A 110 -2.27 -1.92 20.21
N GLY A 111 -1.78 -0.69 20.36
CA GLY A 111 -0.81 -0.32 21.39
C GLY A 111 0.65 -0.66 21.08
N ARG A 112 0.96 -1.09 19.85
CA ARG A 112 2.33 -1.37 19.38
C ARG A 112 2.93 -0.19 18.64
N GLU A 113 4.15 -0.37 18.15
CA GLU A 113 5.03 0.67 17.63
C GLU A 113 4.42 1.45 16.46
N ASP A 114 3.72 0.77 15.55
CA ASP A 114 3.17 1.39 14.34
C ASP A 114 1.66 1.71 14.50
N TRP A 115 1.07 1.43 15.67
CA TRP A 115 -0.36 1.66 15.92
C TRP A 115 -0.76 3.13 15.79
N ASN A 116 0.07 4.05 16.29
CA ASN A 116 -0.18 5.49 16.18
C ASN A 116 -0.26 5.97 14.71
N ILE A 117 0.40 5.27 13.79
CA ILE A 117 0.40 5.59 12.35
C ILE A 117 -0.95 5.22 11.71
N ILE A 118 -1.63 4.18 12.20
CA ILE A 118 -2.82 3.59 11.57
C ILE A 118 -4.09 3.68 12.41
N SER A 119 -4.00 4.15 13.65
CA SER A 119 -5.13 4.19 14.58
C SER A 119 -6.32 5.02 14.11
N HIS A 120 -6.11 5.97 13.19
CA HIS A 120 -7.15 6.79 12.58
C HIS A 120 -7.97 6.05 11.51
N ILE A 121 -7.52 4.88 11.05
CA ILE A 121 -8.15 4.10 9.98
C ILE A 121 -9.31 3.29 10.55
N PRO A 122 -10.55 3.42 10.05
CA PRO A 122 -11.72 2.84 10.69
C PRO A 122 -11.81 1.31 10.59
N ASN A 123 -11.25 0.68 9.55
CA ASN A 123 -11.25 -0.77 9.41
C ASN A 123 -9.82 -1.29 9.26
N ILE A 124 -9.37 -2.10 10.23
CA ILE A 124 -8.02 -2.65 10.23
C ILE A 124 -8.07 -4.16 10.46
N GLN A 125 -7.45 -4.91 9.55
CA GLN A 125 -7.33 -6.36 9.62
C GLN A 125 -5.87 -6.79 9.53
N VAL A 126 -5.45 -7.68 10.43
CA VAL A 126 -4.11 -8.28 10.46
C VAL A 126 -4.25 -9.80 10.56
N ASP A 127 -3.71 -10.55 9.60
CA ASP A 127 -3.75 -12.03 9.54
C ASP A 127 -5.17 -12.58 9.78
N GLU A 128 -6.13 -12.06 9.02
CA GLU A 128 -7.56 -12.43 9.08
C GLU A 128 -8.26 -12.05 10.39
N LYS A 129 -7.58 -11.33 11.29
CA LYS A 129 -8.17 -10.82 12.53
C LYS A 129 -8.47 -9.34 12.39
N LYS A 130 -9.74 -8.98 12.54
CA LYS A 130 -10.16 -7.59 12.68
C LYS A 130 -9.66 -7.04 14.02
N ILE A 131 -8.90 -5.95 13.98
CA ILE A 131 -8.36 -5.27 15.17
C ILE A 131 -8.97 -3.89 15.41
N GLN A 132 -9.71 -3.36 14.43
CA GLN A 132 -10.56 -2.17 14.50
C GLN A 132 -11.69 -2.28 13.48
#